data_AF-A0A5M8PNK0-F1
#
_entry.id   AF-A0A5M8PNK0-F1
#
_cell.length_a   1.000
_cell.length_b   1.000
_cell.length_c   1.000
_cell.angle_alpha   90.00
_cell.angle_beta   90.00
_cell.angle_gamma   90.00
#
_symmetry.space_group_name_H-M   'P 1'
#
loop_
_entity.id
_entity.type
_entity.pdbx_description
1 polymer ?
#
loop_
_entity_poly.entity_id
_entity_poly.type
_entity_poly.pdbx_seq_one_letter_code
_entity_poly.pdbx_strand_id
1 'polypeptide(L)'
;MKLFVTVIALLTGSAVVSAANDTLLPFVLQPLPLGSIKPQGWFRDQMELMADGLAGHEQEFYRYVNQSSWLGGDQEYSSLNEGFPYWFNGLVPLAYGLDDDRPKSQVQQSIAYVIEHQQQDGWIGPATTPGTPNFWARYPVFLGLIQLVDADPSKADTIIPAMHKFVDLMNSMLANNYTGYLDKPGNTFDASWGRARSHDMVISLQWLLENYPANNTSTTKLSSGLIGGKRVFHQGEPGLSL
;
A
#
# COMPACT_ATOMS: atom_id res chain seq x y z
N MET A 1 15.34 -75.59 -26.32
CA MET A 1 15.71 -74.58 -25.31
C MET A 1 14.54 -73.61 -25.19
N LYS A 2 13.92 -73.52 -24.02
CA LYS A 2 12.62 -72.87 -23.78
C LYS A 2 12.70 -71.35 -23.97
N LEU A 3 11.70 -70.74 -24.61
CA LEU A 3 11.30 -69.36 -24.28
C LEU A 3 9.78 -69.31 -24.10
N PHE A 4 9.40 -69.06 -22.85
CA PHE A 4 8.05 -68.69 -22.43
C PHE A 4 7.77 -67.26 -22.88
N VAL A 5 6.62 -67.01 -23.50
CA VAL A 5 6.08 -65.66 -23.65
C VAL A 5 5.03 -65.46 -22.56
N THR A 6 5.42 -64.76 -21.50
CA THR A 6 4.52 -64.29 -20.45
C THR A 6 3.91 -62.96 -20.92
N VAL A 7 2.59 -62.92 -21.05
CA VAL A 7 1.85 -61.66 -21.28
C VAL A 7 1.83 -60.89 -19.96
N ILE A 8 2.55 -59.77 -19.89
CA ILE A 8 2.46 -58.81 -18.79
C ILE A 8 1.25 -57.92 -19.09
N ALA A 9 0.16 -58.09 -18.35
CA ALA A 9 -0.91 -57.13 -18.31
C ALA A 9 -0.41 -55.88 -17.56
N LEU A 10 -0.22 -54.76 -18.27
CA LEU A 10 0.00 -53.46 -17.64
C LEU A 10 -1.32 -53.02 -16.98
N LEU A 11 -1.41 -53.19 -15.66
CA LEU A 11 -2.36 -52.47 -14.83
C LEU A 11 -1.85 -51.03 -14.69
N THR A 12 -2.40 -50.11 -15.48
CA THR A 12 -2.24 -48.67 -15.26
C THR A 12 -2.99 -48.30 -13.99
N GLY A 13 -2.32 -48.37 -12.85
CA GLY A 13 -2.80 -47.76 -11.62
C GLY A 13 -2.76 -46.26 -11.78
N SER A 14 -3.90 -45.62 -12.05
CA SER A 14 -4.04 -44.18 -11.91
C SER A 14 -3.80 -43.84 -10.44
N ALA A 15 -2.62 -43.30 -10.15
CA ALA A 15 -2.40 -42.63 -8.88
C ALA A 15 -3.37 -41.46 -8.84
N VAL A 16 -4.45 -41.60 -8.06
CA VAL A 16 -5.24 -40.45 -7.64
C VAL A 16 -4.32 -39.65 -6.74
N VAL A 17 -3.66 -38.65 -7.31
CA VAL A 17 -3.06 -37.57 -6.52
C VAL A 17 -4.24 -36.95 -5.79
N SER A 18 -4.39 -37.30 -4.52
CA SER A 18 -5.25 -36.55 -3.61
C SER A 18 -4.74 -35.11 -3.69
N ALA A 19 -5.50 -34.24 -4.37
CA ALA A 19 -5.28 -32.81 -4.26
C ALA A 19 -5.27 -32.55 -2.75
N ALA A 20 -4.12 -32.15 -2.22
CA ALA A 20 -4.10 -31.60 -0.87
C ALA A 20 -5.15 -30.50 -0.89
N ASN A 21 -6.01 -30.47 0.14
CA ASN A 21 -6.98 -29.41 0.26
C ASN A 21 -6.17 -28.15 0.60
N ASP A 22 -5.61 -27.50 -0.43
CA ASP A 22 -4.70 -26.33 -0.39
C ASP A 22 -5.43 -25.06 0.08
N THR A 23 -6.57 -25.22 0.75
CA THR A 23 -7.32 -24.13 1.34
C THR A 23 -6.64 -23.81 2.66
N LEU A 24 -5.99 -22.65 2.71
CA LEU A 24 -5.44 -22.11 3.95
C LEU A 24 -6.55 -22.04 5.00
N LEU A 25 -6.20 -22.37 6.25
CA LEU A 25 -7.12 -22.23 7.36
C LEU A 25 -7.50 -20.75 7.53
N PRO A 26 -8.78 -20.43 7.79
CA PRO A 26 -9.18 -19.05 8.04
C PRO A 26 -8.47 -18.50 9.27
N PHE A 27 -8.23 -17.19 9.28
CA PHE A 27 -7.68 -16.53 10.46
C PHE A 27 -8.61 -16.71 11.66
N VAL A 28 -8.03 -17.11 12.80
CA VAL A 28 -8.77 -17.25 14.07
C VAL A 28 -9.06 -15.89 14.71
N LEU A 29 -8.21 -14.90 14.43
CA LEU A 29 -8.30 -13.55 14.97
C LEU A 29 -8.30 -12.54 13.82
N GLN A 30 -9.08 -11.48 13.98
CA GLN A 30 -9.07 -10.33 13.08
C GLN A 30 -8.55 -9.08 13.82
N PRO A 31 -7.84 -8.17 13.13
CA PRO A 31 -7.51 -6.87 13.70
C PRO A 31 -8.78 -6.13 14.13
N LEU A 32 -8.68 -5.39 15.24
CA LEU A 32 -9.78 -4.54 15.67
C LEU A 32 -9.78 -3.25 14.83
N PRO A 33 -10.95 -2.76 14.38
CA PRO A 33 -11.03 -1.51 13.62
C PRO A 33 -10.41 -0.34 14.39
N LEU A 34 -9.72 0.55 13.67
CA LEU A 34 -9.15 1.74 14.29
C LEU A 34 -10.24 2.56 14.98
N GLY A 35 -9.99 2.98 16.22
CA GLY A 35 -10.95 3.73 17.03
C GLY A 35 -11.97 2.88 17.77
N SER A 36 -12.03 1.55 17.56
CA SER A 36 -12.91 0.66 18.34
C SER A 36 -12.44 0.48 19.79
N ILE A 37 -11.15 0.71 20.05
CA ILE A 37 -10.57 0.84 21.38
C ILE A 37 -10.21 2.31 21.60
N LYS A 38 -10.59 2.85 22.75
CA LYS A 38 -10.30 4.23 23.14
C LYS A 38 -9.20 4.29 24.21
N PRO A 39 -8.21 5.19 24.09
CA PRO A 39 -7.16 5.33 25.09
C PRO A 39 -7.75 5.83 26.41
N GLN A 40 -7.14 5.44 27.54
CA GLN A 40 -7.55 5.86 28.89
C GLN A 40 -6.32 6.18 29.74
N GLY A 41 -6.54 6.96 30.80
CA GLY A 41 -5.49 7.33 31.77
C GLY A 41 -4.28 7.95 31.09
N TRP A 42 -3.07 7.58 31.56
CA TRP A 42 -1.82 8.16 31.08
C TRP A 42 -1.65 8.10 29.55
N PHE A 43 -2.07 7.02 28.90
CA PHE A 43 -1.91 6.91 27.44
C PHE A 43 -2.83 7.89 26.70
N ARG A 44 -4.04 8.13 27.22
CA ARG A 44 -4.93 9.17 26.70
C ARG A 44 -4.29 10.54 26.87
N ASP A 45 -3.75 10.84 28.04
CA ASP A 45 -3.07 12.12 28.30
C ASP A 45 -1.90 12.34 27.32
N GLN A 46 -1.11 11.30 27.02
CA GLN A 46 -0.03 11.42 26.03
C GLN A 46 -0.54 11.67 24.61
N MET A 47 -1.65 11.03 24.21
CA MET A 47 -2.25 11.26 22.91
C MET A 47 -2.83 12.67 22.81
N GLU A 48 -3.53 13.15 23.83
CA GLU A 48 -4.06 14.52 23.89
C GLU A 48 -2.91 15.54 23.81
N LEU A 49 -1.79 15.33 24.51
CA LEU A 49 -0.58 16.17 24.38
C LEU A 49 0.03 16.14 22.98
N MET A 50 0.00 15.01 22.26
CA MET A 50 0.46 14.97 20.87
C MET A 50 -0.47 15.74 19.94
N ALA A 51 -1.79 15.63 20.15
CA ALA A 51 -2.79 16.34 19.35
C ALA A 51 -2.72 17.86 19.59
N ASP A 52 -2.62 18.29 20.84
CA ASP A 52 -2.48 19.70 21.22
C ASP A 52 -1.06 20.25 21.05
N GLY A 53 -0.10 19.37 20.74
CA GLY A 53 1.29 19.68 20.51
C GLY A 53 1.66 19.75 19.03
N LEU A 54 2.94 19.47 18.74
CA LEU A 54 3.49 19.61 17.39
C LEU A 54 2.68 18.84 16.34
N ALA A 55 2.39 17.55 16.60
CA ALA A 55 1.84 16.63 15.61
C ALA A 55 0.44 17.03 15.12
N GLY A 56 -0.46 17.46 16.02
CA GLY A 56 -1.81 17.88 15.62
C GLY A 56 -1.90 19.31 15.07
N HIS A 57 -0.82 20.09 15.14
CA HIS A 57 -0.77 21.47 14.63
C HIS A 57 0.09 21.62 13.36
N GLU A 58 0.68 20.55 12.82
CA GLU A 58 1.55 20.66 11.63
C GLU A 58 0.81 21.26 10.41
N GLN A 59 -0.48 20.99 10.25
CA GLN A 59 -1.29 21.57 9.16
C GLN A 59 -1.47 23.10 9.29
N GLU A 60 -1.21 23.70 10.46
CA GLU A 60 -1.39 25.13 10.70
C GLU A 60 -0.13 25.94 10.36
N PHE A 61 1.07 25.38 10.55
CA PHE A 61 2.31 26.14 10.40
C PHE A 61 3.44 25.40 9.68
N TYR A 62 3.44 24.06 9.66
CA TYR A 62 4.56 23.31 9.12
C TYR A 62 4.48 23.30 7.59
N ARG A 63 5.36 24.06 6.95
CA ARG A 63 5.31 24.31 5.50
C ARG A 63 5.21 23.04 4.64
N TYR A 64 5.83 21.93 5.06
CA TYR A 64 5.82 20.67 4.31
C TYR A 64 4.52 19.86 4.46
N VAL A 65 3.62 20.31 5.32
CA VAL A 65 2.25 19.79 5.48
C VAL A 65 1.25 20.81 4.94
N ASN A 66 1.24 22.03 5.49
CA ASN A 66 0.29 23.08 5.11
C ASN A 66 0.43 23.51 3.63
N GLN A 67 1.66 23.70 3.16
CA GLN A 67 1.97 24.16 1.79
C GLN A 67 2.54 23.03 0.93
N SER A 68 2.24 21.79 1.32
CA SER A 68 2.71 20.59 0.63
C SER A 68 2.26 20.58 -0.82
N SER A 69 3.09 20.06 -1.73
CA SER A 69 2.66 19.85 -3.11
C SER A 69 1.54 18.80 -3.25
N TRP A 70 1.31 17.99 -2.20
CA TRP A 70 0.14 17.12 -2.09
C TRP A 70 -1.19 17.88 -1.97
N LEU A 71 -1.13 19.14 -1.52
CA LEU A 71 -2.26 20.04 -1.33
C LEU A 71 -2.26 21.21 -2.34
N GLY A 72 -1.53 21.06 -3.45
CA GLY A 72 -1.42 22.09 -4.49
C GLY A 72 -0.42 23.22 -4.18
N GLY A 73 0.33 23.11 -3.09
CA GLY A 73 1.45 24.00 -2.78
C GLY A 73 2.73 23.64 -3.52
N ASP A 74 3.84 24.25 -3.10
CA ASP A 74 5.16 24.10 -3.72
C ASP A 74 6.27 23.72 -2.73
N GLN A 75 5.90 23.43 -1.47
CA GLN A 75 6.85 23.11 -0.42
C GLN A 75 7.00 21.60 -0.25
N GLU A 76 8.24 21.13 -0.20
CA GLU A 76 8.56 19.73 0.02
C GLU A 76 9.72 19.53 0.98
N TYR A 77 9.58 18.56 1.88
CA TYR A 77 10.62 18.17 2.83
C TYR A 77 11.86 17.62 2.12
N SER A 78 11.63 16.88 1.03
CA SER A 78 12.66 16.24 0.22
C SER A 78 12.14 16.03 -1.21
N SER A 79 13.02 15.64 -2.13
CA SER A 79 12.64 15.25 -3.51
C SER A 79 11.75 14.00 -3.60
N LEU A 80 11.48 13.36 -2.46
CA LEU A 80 10.67 12.16 -2.37
C LEU A 80 9.19 12.44 -2.13
N ASN A 81 8.80 13.70 -1.86
CA ASN A 81 7.43 14.11 -1.55
C ASN A 81 6.84 13.42 -0.30
N GLU A 82 7.65 13.16 0.73
CA GLU A 82 7.29 12.26 1.84
C GLU A 82 6.81 12.96 3.12
N GLY A 83 6.97 14.28 3.22
CA GLY A 83 6.59 15.04 4.42
C GLY A 83 5.10 14.95 4.76
N PHE A 84 4.23 15.31 3.81
CA PHE A 84 2.78 15.20 3.98
C PHE A 84 2.30 13.76 4.20
N PRO A 85 2.77 12.75 3.43
CA PRO A 85 2.40 11.36 3.68
C PRO A 85 2.74 10.83 5.08
N TYR A 86 3.90 11.22 5.65
CA TYR A 86 4.24 10.83 7.02
C TYR A 86 3.30 11.46 8.04
N TRP A 87 3.02 12.76 7.89
CA TRP A 87 2.04 13.46 8.73
C TRP A 87 0.67 12.80 8.64
N PHE A 88 0.16 12.56 7.42
CA PHE A 88 -1.16 11.95 7.22
C PHE A 88 -1.25 10.55 7.84
N ASN A 89 -0.26 9.68 7.57
CA ASN A 89 -0.21 8.33 8.13
C ASN A 89 -0.18 8.33 9.67
N GLY A 90 0.53 9.28 10.28
CA GLY A 90 0.61 9.43 11.74
C GLY A 90 -0.63 10.07 12.37
N LEU A 91 -1.24 11.04 11.69
CA LEU A 91 -2.37 11.81 12.23
C LEU A 91 -3.67 11.00 12.24
N VAL A 92 -3.91 10.13 11.25
CA VAL A 92 -5.11 9.28 11.18
C VAL A 92 -5.36 8.49 12.49
N PRO A 93 -4.42 7.64 12.97
CA PRO A 93 -4.65 6.89 14.20
C PRO A 93 -4.75 7.78 15.45
N LEU A 94 -4.06 8.93 15.49
CA LEU A 94 -4.17 9.89 16.57
C LEU A 94 -5.58 10.50 16.64
N ALA A 95 -6.07 11.01 15.50
CA ALA A 95 -7.36 11.68 15.38
C ALA A 95 -8.54 10.76 15.72
N TYR A 96 -8.56 9.56 15.14
CA TYR A 96 -9.65 8.61 15.32
C TYR A 96 -9.53 7.81 16.63
N GLY A 97 -8.31 7.64 17.15
CA GLY A 97 -8.07 7.06 18.47
C GLY A 97 -8.61 7.95 19.59
N LEU A 98 -8.33 9.26 19.54
CA LEU A 98 -8.86 10.25 20.50
C LEU A 98 -10.34 10.60 20.29
N ASP A 99 -10.86 10.31 19.10
CA ASP A 99 -12.17 10.79 18.67
C ASP A 99 -12.26 12.33 18.51
N ASP A 100 -11.13 12.99 18.28
CA ASP A 100 -11.03 14.46 18.26
C ASP A 100 -11.41 15.05 16.89
N ASP A 101 -12.41 15.93 16.88
CA ASP A 101 -12.96 16.56 15.68
C ASP A 101 -11.95 17.45 14.94
N ARG A 102 -11.04 18.12 15.64
CA ARG A 102 -10.08 19.03 15.01
C ARG A 102 -9.08 18.29 14.09
N PRO A 103 -8.26 17.33 14.57
CA PRO A 103 -7.37 16.58 13.70
C PRO A 103 -8.13 15.68 12.72
N LYS A 104 -9.34 15.19 13.04
CA LYS A 104 -10.20 14.51 12.05
C LYS A 104 -10.54 15.43 10.88
N SER A 105 -10.89 16.68 11.16
CA SER A 105 -11.19 17.66 10.11
C SER A 105 -9.98 17.90 9.21
N GLN A 106 -8.77 18.03 9.78
CA GLN A 106 -7.53 18.17 9.02
C GLN A 106 -7.29 16.96 8.09
N VAL A 107 -7.43 15.74 8.62
CA VAL A 107 -7.31 14.48 7.85
C VAL A 107 -8.31 14.46 6.69
N GLN A 108 -9.59 14.74 6.98
CA GLN A 108 -10.67 14.65 6.00
C GLN A 108 -10.55 15.68 4.89
N GLN A 109 -10.23 16.95 5.23
CA GLN A 109 -10.03 18.00 4.23
C GLN A 109 -8.83 17.69 3.33
N SER A 110 -7.72 17.26 3.93
CA SER A 110 -6.49 16.96 3.20
C SER A 110 -6.68 15.80 2.23
N ILE A 111 -7.34 14.72 2.66
CA ILE A 111 -7.55 13.57 1.78
C ILE A 111 -8.62 13.82 0.73
N ALA A 112 -9.66 14.61 1.04
CA ALA A 112 -10.64 15.02 0.05
C ALA A 112 -9.95 15.74 -1.11
N TYR A 113 -9.05 16.68 -0.82
CA TYR A 113 -8.25 17.36 -1.84
C TYR A 113 -7.41 16.37 -2.67
N VAL A 114 -6.65 15.49 -2.02
CA VAL A 114 -5.77 14.53 -2.70
C VAL A 114 -6.54 13.60 -3.63
N ILE A 115 -7.73 13.14 -3.23
CA ILE A 115 -8.56 12.24 -4.05
C ILE A 115 -9.27 13.01 -5.18
N GLU A 116 -9.76 14.22 -4.93
CA GLU A 116 -10.36 15.08 -5.96
C GLU A 116 -9.36 15.44 -7.07
N HIS A 117 -8.07 15.57 -6.72
CA HIS A 117 -6.98 15.90 -7.64
C HIS A 117 -6.22 14.67 -8.15
N GLN A 118 -6.77 13.45 -7.98
CA GLN A 118 -6.20 12.26 -8.62
C GLN A 118 -6.17 12.46 -10.14
N GLN A 119 -5.03 12.16 -10.77
CA GLN A 119 -4.89 12.29 -12.21
C GLN A 119 -5.77 11.29 -12.97
N GLN A 120 -6.05 11.62 -14.24
CA GLN A 120 -6.91 10.81 -15.09
C GLN A 120 -6.42 9.36 -15.29
N ASP A 121 -5.10 9.16 -15.28
CA ASP A 121 -4.47 7.84 -15.39
C ASP A 121 -4.49 7.03 -14.07
N GLY A 122 -4.93 7.64 -12.97
CA GLY A 122 -4.96 7.04 -11.64
C GLY A 122 -3.82 7.48 -10.73
N TRP A 123 -2.90 8.35 -11.16
CA TRP A 123 -1.82 8.81 -10.30
C TRP A 123 -2.34 9.65 -9.12
N ILE A 124 -1.91 9.31 -7.89
CA ILE A 124 -2.31 10.01 -6.66
C ILE A 124 -1.17 10.92 -6.20
N GLY A 125 -1.51 12.15 -5.80
CA GLY A 125 -0.58 13.13 -5.24
C GLY A 125 0.17 13.96 -6.30
N PRO A 126 1.30 14.58 -5.94
CA PRO A 126 2.02 15.54 -6.78
C PRO A 126 2.28 15.01 -8.18
N ALA A 127 2.06 15.87 -9.18
CA ALA A 127 2.18 15.50 -10.58
C ALA A 127 3.60 15.04 -10.91
N THR A 128 3.69 13.98 -11.70
CA THR A 128 4.98 13.51 -12.21
C THR A 128 5.40 14.38 -13.38
N THR A 129 6.62 14.87 -13.32
CA THR A 129 7.31 15.28 -14.54
C THR A 129 8.02 14.05 -15.11
N PRO A 130 8.30 14.01 -16.43
CA PRO A 130 9.09 12.92 -17.00
C PRO A 130 10.41 12.74 -16.22
N GLY A 131 10.65 11.53 -15.69
CA GLY A 131 11.82 11.24 -14.86
C GLY A 131 11.61 11.36 -13.34
N THR A 132 10.44 11.79 -12.86
CA THR A 132 10.13 11.83 -11.42
C THR A 132 9.12 10.80 -10.88
N PRO A 133 8.58 9.80 -11.62
CA PRO A 133 7.59 8.91 -11.03
C PRO A 133 8.24 8.10 -9.91
N ASN A 134 7.74 8.27 -8.69
CA ASN A 134 8.25 7.58 -7.50
C ASN A 134 7.08 7.06 -6.67
N PHE A 135 7.05 5.75 -6.45
CA PHE A 135 6.00 5.12 -5.63
C PHE A 135 6.15 5.36 -4.13
N TRP A 136 7.35 5.67 -3.63
CA TRP A 136 7.64 5.68 -2.19
C TRP A 136 6.62 6.46 -1.38
N ALA A 137 6.41 7.74 -1.68
CA ALA A 137 5.52 8.59 -0.91
C ALA A 137 4.04 8.16 -0.95
N ARG A 138 3.64 7.31 -1.91
CA ARG A 138 2.28 6.77 -1.98
C ARG A 138 2.10 5.62 -0.98
N TYR A 139 3.18 4.98 -0.53
CA TYR A 139 3.11 3.89 0.44
C TYR A 139 2.56 4.35 1.80
N PRO A 140 3.14 5.39 2.46
CA PRO A 140 2.56 5.93 3.69
C PRO A 140 1.18 6.55 3.48
N VAL A 141 0.87 7.13 2.31
CA VAL A 141 -0.51 7.57 2.01
C VAL A 141 -1.46 6.37 2.02
N PHE A 142 -1.12 5.27 1.35
CA PHE A 142 -1.94 4.06 1.34
C PHE A 142 -2.11 3.47 2.74
N LEU A 143 -1.07 3.49 3.58
CA LEU A 143 -1.19 3.10 5.00
C LEU A 143 -2.16 4.00 5.78
N GLY A 144 -2.14 5.32 5.55
CA GLY A 144 -3.12 6.22 6.16
C GLY A 144 -4.53 6.01 5.61
N LEU A 145 -4.69 5.72 4.32
CA LEU A 145 -5.98 5.49 3.67
C LEU A 145 -6.69 4.25 4.21
N ILE A 146 -5.99 3.11 4.35
CA ILE A 146 -6.59 1.89 4.90
C ILE A 146 -7.06 2.11 6.34
N GLN A 147 -6.24 2.79 7.15
CA GLN A 147 -6.59 3.12 8.54
C GLN A 147 -7.79 4.07 8.60
N LEU A 148 -7.86 5.04 7.68
CA LEU A 148 -8.97 5.99 7.61
C LEU A 148 -10.28 5.28 7.25
N VAL A 149 -10.26 4.36 6.28
CA VAL A 149 -11.46 3.60 5.92
C VAL A 149 -11.87 2.62 7.04
N ASP A 150 -10.91 2.00 7.72
CA ASP A 150 -11.19 1.16 8.88
C ASP A 150 -11.87 1.96 10.02
N ALA A 151 -11.43 3.20 10.25
CA ALA A 151 -12.00 4.06 11.29
C ALA A 151 -13.31 4.76 10.89
N ASP A 152 -13.48 5.04 9.59
CA ASP A 152 -14.63 5.73 9.02
C ASP A 152 -15.05 5.08 7.69
N PRO A 153 -15.85 3.99 7.75
CA PRO A 153 -16.30 3.28 6.56
C PRO A 153 -17.11 4.15 5.58
N SER A 154 -17.64 5.30 6.02
CA SER A 154 -18.35 6.24 5.14
C SER A 154 -17.45 6.83 4.04
N LYS A 155 -16.12 6.77 4.21
CA LYS A 155 -15.16 7.25 3.22
C LYS A 155 -14.84 6.22 2.13
N ALA A 156 -15.26 4.96 2.30
CA ALA A 156 -14.91 3.85 1.41
C ALA A 156 -15.33 4.12 -0.05
N ASP A 157 -16.54 4.65 -0.27
CA ASP A 157 -17.08 4.90 -1.62
C ASP A 157 -16.26 5.90 -2.43
N THR A 158 -15.47 6.76 -1.76
CA THR A 158 -14.59 7.73 -2.41
C THR A 158 -13.14 7.23 -2.48
N ILE A 159 -12.63 6.68 -1.37
CA ILE A 159 -11.22 6.27 -1.25
C ILE A 159 -10.92 5.00 -2.05
N ILE A 160 -11.77 3.97 -1.95
CA ILE A 160 -11.50 2.65 -2.52
C ILE A 160 -11.39 2.70 -4.05
N PRO A 161 -12.29 3.38 -4.80
CA PRO A 161 -12.12 3.52 -6.24
C PRO A 161 -10.82 4.24 -6.63
N ALA A 162 -10.41 5.26 -5.88
CA ALA A 162 -9.17 5.99 -6.14
C ALA A 162 -7.94 5.10 -5.90
N MET A 163 -7.93 4.32 -4.81
CA MET A 163 -6.88 3.34 -4.55
C MET A 163 -6.77 2.32 -5.68
N HIS A 164 -7.89 1.74 -6.14
CA HIS A 164 -7.88 0.78 -7.25
C HIS A 164 -7.34 1.35 -8.55
N LYS A 165 -7.72 2.59 -8.92
CA LYS A 165 -7.17 3.28 -10.09
C LYS A 165 -5.64 3.41 -10.02
N PHE A 166 -5.11 3.80 -8.86
CA PHE A 166 -3.66 3.88 -8.67
C PHE A 166 -3.01 2.49 -8.73
N VAL A 167 -3.63 1.45 -8.17
CA VAL A 167 -3.11 0.08 -8.21
C VAL A 167 -3.05 -0.45 -9.65
N ASP A 168 -4.06 -0.15 -10.48
CA ASP A 168 -4.04 -0.47 -11.91
C ASP A 168 -2.91 0.26 -12.65
N LEU A 169 -2.73 1.56 -12.37
CA LEU A 169 -1.62 2.33 -12.92
C LEU A 169 -0.27 1.77 -12.48
N MET A 170 -0.08 1.53 -11.18
CA MET A 170 1.15 0.97 -10.62
C MET A 170 1.47 -0.39 -11.26
N ASN A 171 0.48 -1.27 -11.43
CA ASN A 171 0.65 -2.54 -12.12
C ASN A 171 1.12 -2.34 -13.57
N SER A 172 0.52 -1.41 -14.31
CA SER A 172 0.93 -1.11 -15.68
C SER A 172 2.36 -0.54 -15.76
N MET A 173 2.74 0.33 -14.82
CA MET A 173 4.07 0.91 -14.73
C MET A 173 5.14 -0.13 -14.37
N LEU A 174 4.80 -1.06 -13.47
CA LEU A 174 5.67 -2.18 -13.12
C LEU A 174 5.85 -3.15 -14.30
N ALA A 175 4.77 -3.48 -15.00
CA ALA A 175 4.83 -4.28 -16.23
C ALA A 175 5.64 -3.56 -17.33
N ASN A 176 5.59 -2.23 -17.37
CA ASN A 176 6.41 -1.41 -18.25
C ASN A 176 7.83 -1.21 -17.70
N ASN A 177 8.57 -2.33 -17.63
CA ASN A 177 9.97 -2.36 -17.23
C ASN A 177 10.22 -1.67 -15.88
N TYR A 178 9.37 -1.91 -14.87
CA TYR A 178 9.52 -1.38 -13.51
C TYR A 178 9.59 0.15 -13.41
N THR A 179 8.87 0.87 -14.26
CA THR A 179 8.76 2.33 -14.18
C THR A 179 8.20 2.74 -12.82
N GLY A 180 8.78 3.76 -12.20
CA GLY A 180 8.40 4.20 -10.85
C GLY A 180 8.99 3.42 -9.69
N TYR A 181 9.70 2.32 -9.98
CA TYR A 181 10.25 1.41 -8.96
C TYR A 181 11.76 1.17 -9.11
N LEU A 182 12.25 0.95 -10.33
CA LEU A 182 13.69 0.90 -10.60
C LEU A 182 14.20 2.26 -11.04
N ASP A 183 15.47 2.52 -10.70
CA ASP A 183 16.18 3.66 -11.26
C ASP A 183 16.44 3.43 -12.74
N LYS A 184 16.32 4.48 -13.55
CA LYS A 184 16.45 4.45 -15.01
C LYS A 184 17.21 5.68 -15.47
N PRO A 185 17.97 5.61 -16.58
CA PRO A 185 18.63 6.78 -17.15
C PRO A 185 17.65 7.94 -17.37
N GLY A 186 17.96 9.10 -16.79
CA GLY A 186 17.12 10.30 -16.85
C GLY A 186 16.12 10.45 -15.71
N ASN A 187 16.02 9.48 -14.79
CA ASN A 187 15.28 9.66 -13.55
C ASN A 187 16.03 10.63 -12.62
N THR A 188 15.27 11.40 -11.85
CA THR A 188 15.79 12.34 -10.86
C THR A 188 15.33 12.03 -9.43
N PHE A 189 14.62 10.90 -9.23
CA PHE A 189 14.15 10.44 -7.93
C PHE A 189 15.05 9.35 -7.34
N ASP A 190 15.10 9.25 -6.01
CA ASP A 190 15.75 8.15 -5.32
C ASP A 190 14.84 6.92 -5.27
N ALA A 191 15.22 5.89 -6.03
CA ALA A 191 14.51 4.62 -6.12
C ALA A 191 14.79 3.67 -4.94
N SER A 192 15.74 3.97 -4.06
CA SER A 192 16.14 3.05 -2.99
C SER A 192 15.04 2.86 -1.94
N TRP A 193 14.36 3.94 -1.54
CA TRP A 193 13.31 3.91 -0.51
C TRP A 193 12.11 3.07 -0.92
N GLY A 194 11.54 3.29 -2.12
CA GLY A 194 10.42 2.50 -2.62
C GLY A 194 10.76 1.01 -2.73
N ARG A 195 12.02 0.66 -3.04
CA ARG A 195 12.45 -0.74 -3.06
C ARG A 195 12.62 -1.33 -1.67
N ALA A 196 13.33 -0.64 -0.79
CA ALA A 196 13.60 -1.11 0.57
C ALA A 196 12.31 -1.25 1.40
N ARG A 197 11.28 -0.47 1.07
CA ARG A 197 10.03 -0.36 1.82
C ARG A 197 8.81 -0.83 1.01
N SER A 198 9.00 -1.65 -0.03
CA SER A 198 7.90 -2.16 -0.85
C SER A 198 6.83 -2.90 -0.03
N HIS A 199 7.22 -3.49 1.10
CA HIS A 199 6.31 -4.15 2.03
C HIS A 199 5.26 -3.22 2.62
N ASP A 200 5.54 -1.92 2.75
CA ASP A 200 4.57 -0.93 3.24
C ASP A 200 3.36 -0.85 2.29
N MET A 201 3.59 -0.92 0.97
CA MET A 201 2.52 -1.00 -0.02
C MET A 201 1.85 -2.38 -0.04
N VAL A 202 2.61 -3.46 0.17
CA VAL A 202 2.03 -4.83 0.22
C VAL A 202 0.97 -4.94 1.31
N ILE A 203 1.17 -4.31 2.47
CA ILE A 203 0.18 -4.27 3.56
C ILE A 203 -1.15 -3.69 3.04
N SER A 204 -1.10 -2.53 2.39
CA SER A 204 -2.31 -1.89 1.86
C SER A 204 -2.94 -2.66 0.71
N LEU A 205 -2.14 -3.29 -0.16
CA LEU A 205 -2.65 -4.17 -1.22
C LEU A 205 -3.36 -5.40 -0.65
N GLN A 206 -2.79 -6.01 0.39
CA GLN A 206 -3.38 -7.15 1.06
C GLN A 206 -4.70 -6.75 1.75
N TRP A 207 -4.71 -5.63 2.48
CA TRP A 207 -5.93 -5.10 3.08
C TRP A 207 -7.01 -4.82 2.02
N LEU A 208 -6.63 -4.27 0.86
CA LEU A 208 -7.55 -4.00 -0.24
C LEU A 208 -8.10 -5.30 -0.84
N LEU A 209 -7.27 -6.34 -0.97
CA LEU A 209 -7.67 -7.65 -1.45
C LEU A 209 -8.65 -8.35 -0.50
N GLU A 210 -8.43 -8.24 0.81
CA GLU A 210 -9.25 -8.89 1.84
C GLU A 210 -10.60 -8.20 2.02
N ASN A 211 -10.62 -6.86 1.99
CA ASN A 211 -11.82 -6.07 2.33
C ASN A 211 -12.57 -5.56 1.09
N TYR A 212 -11.86 -5.27 0.00
CA TYR A 212 -12.42 -4.62 -1.20
C TYR A 212 -11.82 -5.17 -2.51
N PRO A 213 -11.90 -6.49 -2.78
CA PRO A 213 -11.20 -7.14 -3.90
C PRO A 213 -11.61 -6.64 -5.30
N ALA A 214 -12.82 -6.08 -5.43
CA ALA A 214 -13.35 -5.41 -6.63
C ALA A 214 -13.07 -6.09 -7.99
N ASN A 215 -13.15 -7.43 -8.10
CA ASN A 215 -12.72 -8.21 -9.28
C ASN A 215 -11.34 -7.80 -9.84
N ASN A 216 -10.51 -7.11 -9.05
CA ASN A 216 -9.38 -6.38 -9.55
C ASN A 216 -8.17 -7.32 -9.64
N THR A 217 -7.94 -7.83 -10.85
CA THR A 217 -6.80 -8.71 -11.11
C THR A 217 -5.45 -8.05 -10.82
N SER A 218 -5.35 -6.72 -10.87
CA SER A 218 -4.11 -5.99 -10.55
C SER A 218 -3.76 -6.11 -9.07
N THR A 219 -4.74 -5.92 -8.17
CA THR A 219 -4.54 -6.06 -6.72
C THR A 219 -4.03 -7.47 -6.36
N THR A 220 -4.66 -8.51 -6.92
CA THR A 220 -4.24 -9.90 -6.73
C THR A 220 -2.85 -10.19 -7.32
N LYS A 221 -2.53 -9.65 -8.51
CA LYS A 221 -1.22 -9.83 -9.15
C LYS A 221 -0.11 -9.16 -8.35
N LEU A 222 -0.36 -7.95 -7.85
CA LEU A 222 0.63 -7.18 -7.11
C LEU A 222 0.86 -7.73 -5.70
N SER A 223 -0.19 -8.12 -4.98
CA SER A 223 -0.04 -8.76 -3.67
C SER A 223 0.75 -10.07 -3.77
N SER A 224 0.39 -10.95 -4.70
CA SER A 224 1.09 -12.23 -4.91
C SER A 224 2.50 -12.09 -5.49
N GLY A 225 2.72 -11.15 -6.41
CA GLY A 225 4.02 -10.91 -7.05
C GLY A 225 5.06 -10.29 -6.13
N LEU A 226 4.64 -9.41 -5.20
CA LEU A 226 5.51 -8.78 -4.21
C LEU A 226 5.82 -9.72 -3.03
N ILE A 227 4.84 -10.51 -2.56
CA ILE A 227 5.02 -11.47 -1.45
C ILE A 227 5.79 -12.72 -1.91
N GLY A 228 5.61 -13.15 -3.15
CA GLY A 228 6.07 -14.46 -3.61
C GLY A 228 7.56 -14.56 -3.93
N GLY A 229 8.31 -13.46 -4.03
CA GLY A 229 9.75 -13.43 -4.38
C GLY A 229 10.15 -14.07 -5.73
N LYS A 230 9.26 -14.83 -6.37
CA LYS A 230 9.51 -15.66 -7.54
C LYS A 230 8.72 -15.12 -8.73
N ARG A 231 9.21 -14.01 -9.27
CA ARG A 231 9.28 -13.68 -10.71
C ARG A 231 9.43 -12.18 -10.99
N VAL A 232 9.20 -11.31 -10.00
CA VAL A 232 9.33 -9.85 -10.15
C VAL A 232 10.74 -9.33 -9.79
N PHE A 233 11.51 -10.07 -8.98
CA PHE A 233 12.79 -9.61 -8.42
C PHE A 233 14.02 -10.44 -8.81
N HIS A 234 13.91 -11.30 -9.83
CA HIS A 234 14.97 -12.27 -10.18
C HIS A 234 15.37 -12.27 -11.66
N GLN A 235 15.32 -11.10 -12.31
CA GLN A 235 16.01 -10.91 -13.58
C GLN A 235 16.84 -9.63 -13.55
N GLY A 236 18.12 -9.81 -13.26
CA GLY A 236 19.13 -8.77 -13.32
C GLY A 236 20.06 -8.89 -12.14
N GLU A 237 21.05 -9.79 -12.27
CA GLU A 237 22.43 -9.71 -11.73
C GLU A 237 23.12 -11.05 -12.04
N PRO A 238 23.95 -11.14 -13.10
CA PRO A 238 24.79 -12.31 -13.31
C PRO A 238 25.97 -12.22 -12.34
N GLY A 239 25.85 -12.91 -11.20
CA GLY A 239 27.03 -13.36 -10.45
C GLY A 239 27.17 -12.85 -9.03
N LEU A 240 26.27 -13.24 -8.12
CA LEU A 240 26.61 -13.36 -6.70
C LEU A 240 25.98 -14.64 -6.14
N SER A 241 26.83 -15.66 -5.97
CA SER A 241 26.53 -16.85 -5.18
C SER A 241 26.83 -16.59 -3.71
N LEU A 242 25.86 -16.88 -2.84
CA LEU A 242 26.11 -17.44 -1.51
C LEU A 242 25.35 -18.76 -1.40
#